data_AF-A0A0N4TEF2-F1
#
_entry.id   AF-A0A0N4TEF2-F1
#
_cell.length_a   1.000
_cell.length_b   1.000
_cell.length_c   1.000
_cell.angle_alpha   90.00
_cell.angle_beta   90.00
_cell.angle_gamma   90.00
#
_symmetry.space_group_name_H-M   'P 1'
#
loop_
_entity.id
_entity.type
_entity.pdbx_description
1 polymer ?
#
loop_
_entity_poly.entity_id
_entity_poly.type
_entity_poly.pdbx_seq_one_letter_code
_entity_poly.pdbx_strand_id
1 'polypeptide(L)'
;MAQTKFPDVYIRQISADFLVSAINELAQSQLCPFVTSAEKGCIDGGGWWRKGCQHKGVLTAINRAQGTYPGLNWNGKRLSAVQMLIRPRGYIPPPKKPS
;
A
#
# COMPACT_ATOMS: atom_id res chain seq x y z
N MET A 1 34.90 10.55 -0.71
CA MET A 1 33.72 10.54 0.17
C MET A 1 32.50 10.31 -0.71
N ALA A 2 31.83 9.16 -0.57
CA ALA A 2 30.72 8.77 -1.45
C ALA A 2 29.45 9.51 -1.05
N GLN A 3 28.87 10.25 -2.00
CA GLN A 3 27.58 10.91 -1.85
C GLN A 3 26.50 9.97 -2.36
N THR A 4 25.83 9.25 -1.44
CA THR A 4 24.68 8.41 -1.76
C THR A 4 23.47 9.30 -2.06
N LYS A 5 23.28 9.59 -3.34
CA LYS A 5 22.09 10.25 -3.87
C LYS A 5 20.98 9.20 -3.98
N PHE A 6 20.04 9.21 -3.04
CA PHE A 6 18.81 8.43 -3.19
C PHE A 6 18.02 9.01 -4.38
N PRO A 7 17.52 8.20 -5.32
CA PRO A 7 16.63 8.71 -6.35
C PRO A 7 15.33 9.17 -5.68
N ASP A 8 14.87 10.35 -6.07
CA ASP A 8 13.60 10.92 -5.65
C ASP A 8 12.46 9.90 -5.79
N VAL A 9 11.95 9.39 -4.67
CA VAL A 9 10.75 8.55 -4.67
C VAL A 9 9.55 9.50 -4.78
N TYR A 10 9.24 9.86 -6.03
CA TYR A 10 8.00 10.52 -6.37
C TYR A 10 6.85 9.53 -6.21
N ILE A 11 6.08 9.64 -5.14
CA ILE A 11 4.69 9.18 -5.17
C ILE A 11 3.93 10.23 -5.97
N ARG A 12 3.96 10.09 -7.30
CA ARG A 12 3.02 10.81 -8.14
C ARG A 12 1.63 10.36 -7.70
N GLN A 13 0.90 11.30 -7.10
CA GLN A 13 -0.54 11.37 -7.16
C GLN A 13 -0.96 10.94 -8.56
N ILE A 14 -1.52 9.74 -8.68
CA ILE A 14 -2.04 9.23 -9.95
C ILE A 14 -3.06 10.27 -10.40
N SER A 15 -2.80 10.87 -11.57
CA SER A 15 -3.72 11.83 -12.16
C SER A 15 -5.08 11.15 -12.31
N ALA A 16 -6.13 11.96 -12.36
CA ALA A 16 -7.50 11.52 -12.52
C ALA A 16 -7.78 10.78 -13.85
N ASP A 17 -6.76 10.30 -14.57
CA ASP A 17 -6.85 9.74 -15.92
C ASP A 17 -6.43 8.27 -16.00
N PHE A 18 -6.08 7.62 -14.88
CA PHE A 18 -6.00 6.17 -14.86
C PHE A 18 -7.40 5.60 -14.68
N LEU A 19 -8.12 5.51 -15.80
CA LEU A 19 -9.24 4.58 -16.03
C LEU A 19 -8.74 3.14 -15.81
N VAL A 20 -8.37 2.80 -14.58
CA VAL A 20 -8.22 1.42 -14.17
C VAL A 20 -9.46 1.07 -13.40
N SER A 21 -10.21 0.14 -14.00
CA SER A 21 -11.13 -0.78 -13.34
C SER A 21 -10.85 -0.78 -11.84
N ALA A 22 -11.67 -0.01 -11.11
CA ALA A 22 -11.39 0.38 -9.74
C ALA A 22 -11.65 -0.81 -8.82
N ILE A 23 -10.78 -1.83 -8.90
CA ILE A 23 -10.72 -2.86 -7.88
C ILE A 23 -10.26 -2.14 -6.63
N ASN A 24 -11.24 -1.79 -5.80
CA ASN A 24 -11.02 -1.23 -4.50
C ASN A 24 -10.66 -2.38 -3.56
N GLU A 25 -9.39 -2.81 -3.56
CA GLU A 25 -8.93 -3.88 -2.66
C GLU A 25 -9.10 -3.50 -1.17
N LEU A 26 -9.15 -2.20 -0.84
CA LEU A 26 -9.47 -1.74 0.53
C LEU A 26 -10.92 -2.01 0.94
N ALA A 27 -11.86 -2.19 0.00
CA ALA A 27 -13.26 -2.43 0.32
C ALA A 27 -13.43 -3.71 1.16
N GLN A 28 -12.61 -4.73 0.90
CA GLN A 28 -12.65 -5.98 1.67
C GLN A 28 -12.25 -5.77 3.14
N SER A 29 -11.46 -4.75 3.42
CA SER A 29 -10.99 -4.40 4.76
C SER A 29 -11.97 -3.56 5.57
N GLN A 30 -13.01 -3.04 4.92
CA GLN A 30 -13.96 -2.15 5.57
C GLN A 30 -14.67 -2.89 6.72
N LEU A 31 -14.67 -2.26 7.91
CA LEU A 31 -15.26 -2.78 9.15
C LEU A 31 -14.73 -4.16 9.58
N CYS A 32 -13.60 -4.62 9.03
CA CYS A 32 -12.94 -5.83 9.50
C CYS A 32 -12.12 -5.53 10.76
N PRO A 33 -11.95 -6.51 11.66
CA PRO A 33 -11.01 -6.36 12.77
C PRO A 33 -9.58 -6.30 12.24
N PHE A 34 -8.73 -5.55 12.94
CA PHE A 34 -7.29 -5.62 12.70
C PHE A 34 -6.76 -6.93 13.29
N VAL A 35 -6.06 -7.72 12.48
CA VAL A 35 -5.46 -8.99 12.89
C VAL A 35 -4.07 -9.12 12.28
N THR A 36 -3.15 -9.74 13.02
CA THR A 36 -1.80 -10.05 12.57
C THR A 36 -1.76 -11.37 11.79
N SER A 37 -0.71 -11.56 10.98
CA SER A 37 -0.45 -12.83 10.31
C SER A 37 -0.11 -13.95 11.27
N ALA A 38 0.45 -13.65 12.44
CA ALA A 38 0.70 -14.65 13.48
C ALA A 38 -0.61 -15.21 14.04
N GLU A 39 -1.61 -14.36 14.33
CA GLU A 39 -2.91 -14.79 14.86
C GLU A 39 -3.73 -15.64 13.88
N LYS A 40 -3.50 -15.49 12.56
CA LYS A 40 -4.26 -16.18 11.51
C LYS A 40 -3.46 -17.22 10.73
N GLY A 41 -2.16 -17.37 11.00
CA GLY A 41 -1.28 -18.29 10.27
C GLY A 41 -1.06 -17.90 8.79
N CYS A 42 -1.04 -16.61 8.46
CA CYS A 42 -0.91 -16.15 7.08
C CYS A 42 0.57 -16.03 6.65
N ILE A 43 0.89 -16.47 5.43
CA ILE A 43 2.27 -16.50 4.91
C ILE A 43 2.84 -15.12 4.54
N ASP A 44 1.97 -14.13 4.36
CA ASP A 44 2.32 -12.78 3.91
C ASP A 44 3.06 -11.96 5.00
N GLY A 45 2.88 -12.33 6.27
CA GLY A 45 3.37 -11.57 7.41
C GLY A 45 2.62 -10.24 7.61
N GLY A 46 2.99 -9.48 8.64
CA GLY A 46 2.38 -8.18 8.94
C GLY A 46 1.03 -8.27 9.66
N GLY A 47 0.20 -7.23 9.50
CA GLY A 47 -1.13 -7.16 10.13
C GLY A 47 -2.07 -6.19 9.43
N TRP A 48 -3.34 -6.56 9.31
CA TRP A 48 -4.30 -5.86 8.45
C TRP A 48 -5.72 -6.00 8.96
N TRP A 49 -6.59 -5.10 8.50
CA TRP A 49 -8.03 -5.25 8.65
C TRP A 49 -8.53 -6.31 7.67
N ARG A 50 -8.66 -7.56 8.13
CA ARG A 50 -9.03 -8.71 7.30
C ARG A 50 -9.72 -9.81 8.11
N LYS A 51 -10.43 -10.71 7.41
CA LYS A 51 -11.09 -11.88 8.02
C LYS A 51 -10.25 -13.17 7.92
N GLY A 52 -9.38 -13.28 6.91
CA GLY A 52 -8.56 -14.46 6.65
C GLY A 52 -7.35 -14.16 5.75
N CYS A 53 -6.58 -15.18 5.36
CA CYS A 53 -5.30 -15.00 4.69
C CYS A 53 -5.37 -14.71 3.18
N GLN A 54 -6.47 -15.04 2.50
CA GLN A 54 -6.65 -14.75 1.07
C GLN A 54 -7.10 -13.31 0.80
N HIS A 55 -6.69 -12.37 1.66
CA HIS A 55 -7.07 -10.97 1.59
C HIS A 55 -6.14 -10.22 0.64
N LYS A 56 -6.71 -9.48 -0.32
CA LYS A 56 -5.92 -8.64 -1.25
C LYS A 56 -5.62 -7.28 -0.62
N GLY A 57 -4.53 -6.65 -1.04
CA GLY A 57 -4.21 -5.30 -0.59
C GLY A 57 -3.75 -5.21 0.86
N VAL A 58 -3.08 -6.24 1.40
CA VAL A 58 -2.41 -6.17 2.71
C VAL A 58 -1.12 -5.36 2.58
N LEU A 59 -1.22 -4.04 2.77
CA LEU A 59 -0.11 -3.10 2.51
C LEU A 59 0.97 -3.05 3.60
N THR A 60 0.79 -3.80 4.68
CA THR A 60 1.76 -3.99 5.78
C THR A 60 2.50 -5.34 5.71
N ALA A 61 2.19 -6.17 4.71
CA ALA A 61 2.83 -7.47 4.55
C ALA A 61 4.32 -7.32 4.20
N ILE A 62 5.05 -8.42 4.32
CA ILE A 62 6.48 -8.45 4.03
C ILE A 62 6.70 -8.08 2.55
N ASN A 63 7.50 -7.05 2.29
CA ASN A 63 7.85 -6.66 0.92
C ASN A 63 9.06 -7.46 0.38
N ARG A 64 8.96 -8.78 0.43
CA ARG A 64 9.94 -9.72 -0.12
C ARG A 64 9.18 -10.91 -0.67
N ALA A 65 9.46 -11.27 -1.92
CA ALA A 65 8.93 -12.49 -2.51
C ALA A 65 9.59 -13.71 -1.84
N GLN A 66 8.79 -14.72 -1.48
CA GLN A 66 9.27 -15.95 -0.86
C GLN A 66 8.35 -17.13 -1.24
N GLY A 67 8.89 -18.15 -1.89
CA GLY A 67 8.12 -19.30 -2.35
C GLY A 67 6.97 -18.87 -3.27
N THR A 68 5.73 -19.21 -2.91
CA THR A 68 4.51 -18.83 -3.64
C THR A 68 4.00 -17.43 -3.29
N TYR A 69 4.56 -16.77 -2.27
CA TYR A 69 4.18 -15.41 -1.90
C TYR A 69 4.94 -14.39 -2.79
N PRO A 70 4.23 -13.60 -3.61
CA PRO A 70 4.85 -12.69 -4.58
C PRO A 70 5.45 -11.41 -3.96
N GLY A 71 5.28 -11.20 -2.65
CA GLY A 71 5.57 -9.93 -2.00
C GLY A 71 4.35 -8.99 -1.97
N LEU A 72 4.59 -7.74 -1.57
CA LEU A 72 3.54 -6.72 -1.47
C LEU A 72 2.91 -6.47 -2.85
N ASN A 73 1.61 -6.68 -2.97
CA ASN A 73 0.89 -6.54 -4.24
C ASN A 73 -0.33 -5.63 -4.11
N TRP A 74 -0.65 -4.91 -5.19
CA TRP A 74 -1.84 -4.09 -5.34
C TRP A 74 -2.37 -4.17 -6.76
N ASN A 75 -3.66 -4.47 -6.94
CA ASN A 75 -4.30 -4.65 -8.25
C ASN A 75 -3.53 -5.63 -9.15
N GLY A 76 -3.05 -6.74 -8.55
CA GLY A 76 -2.27 -7.77 -9.24
C GLY A 76 -0.82 -7.37 -9.59
N LYS A 77 -0.35 -6.18 -9.20
CA LYS A 77 1.01 -5.72 -9.47
C LYS A 77 1.84 -5.69 -8.19
N ARG A 78 3.11 -6.13 -8.28
CA ARG A 78 4.07 -6.03 -7.17
C ARG A 78 4.52 -4.61 -6.96
N LEU A 79 4.52 -4.20 -5.70
CA LEU A 79 4.94 -2.87 -5.26
C LEU A 79 6.39 -2.92 -4.76
N SER A 80 7.20 -1.95 -5.15
CA SER A 80 8.56 -1.76 -4.63
C SER A 80 8.60 -0.94 -3.34
N ALA A 81 7.66 0.00 -3.21
CA ALA A 81 7.47 0.83 -2.03
C ALA A 81 5.98 1.21 -1.92
N VAL A 82 5.55 1.51 -0.70
CA VAL A 82 4.19 1.98 -0.41
C VAL A 82 4.26 3.09 0.64
N GLN A 83 3.38 4.08 0.51
CA GLN A 83 3.12 5.07 1.55
C GLN A 83 1.61 5.21 1.71
N MET A 84 1.15 5.14 2.95
CA MET A 84 -0.25 5.42 3.30
C MET A 84 -0.30 6.76 4.01
N LEU A 85 -1.09 7.68 3.49
CA LEU A 85 -1.23 9.03 4.01
C LEU A 85 -2.70 9.29 4.33
N ILE A 86 -2.94 9.97 5.44
CA ILE A 86 -4.26 10.51 5.79
C ILE A 86 -4.18 12.03 5.71
N ARG A 87 -5.28 12.65 5.28
CA ARG A 87 -5.46 14.10 5.35
C ARG A 87 -6.87 14.42 5.84
N PRO A 88 -7.06 15.51 6.58
CA PRO A 88 -8.40 16.02 6.84
C PRO A 88 -9.15 16.24 5.52
N ARG A 89 -10.45 15.91 5.49
CA ARG A 89 -11.27 16.11 4.29
C ARG A 89 -11.33 17.57 3.86
N GLY A 90 -11.28 18.50 4.81
CA GLY A 90 -11.26 19.96 4.57
C GLY A 90 -9.86 20.57 4.41
N TYR A 91 -8.81 19.75 4.26
CA TYR A 91 -7.46 20.29 4.06
C TYR A 91 -7.32 20.95 2.69
N ILE A 92 -6.93 22.23 2.70
CA ILE A 92 -6.60 23.00 1.50
C ILE A 92 -5.07 23.09 1.42
N PRO A 93 -4.42 22.48 0.41
CA PRO A 93 -2.98 22.53 0.28
C PRO A 93 -2.51 23.99 0.05
N PRO A 94 -1.39 24.40 0.66
CA PRO A 94 -0.85 25.73 0.42
C PRO A 94 -0.48 25.89 -1.06
N PRO A 95 -0.59 27.10 -1.62
CA PRO A 95 -0.15 27.37 -2.97
C PRO A 95 1.34 26.99 -3.10
N LYS A 96 1.66 26.24 -4.14
CA LYS A 96 3.06 25.87 -4.43
C LYS A 96 3.85 27.16 -4.60
N LYS A 97 5.00 27.27 -3.92
CA LYS A 97 5.93 28.37 -4.18
C LYS A 97 6.33 28.31 -5.66
N PRO A 98 6.40 29.45 -6.36
CA PRO A 98 7.04 29.47 -7.67
C PRO A 98 8.47 28.98 -7.50
N SER A 99 8.80 27.95 -8.28
CA SER A 99 10.15 27.38 -8.40
C SER A 99 11.08 28.35 -9.10
#